data_AF-A0A165XD66-F1
#
_entry.id   AF-A0A165XD66-F1
#
_cell.length_a   1.000
_cell.length_b   1.000
_cell.length_c   1.000
_cell.angle_alpha   90.00
_cell.angle_beta   90.00
_cell.angle_gamma   90.00
#
_symmetry.space_group_name_H-M   'P 1'
#
loop_
_entity.id
_entity.type
_entity.pdbx_description
1 polymer ?
#
loop_
_entity_poly.entity_id
_entity_poly.type
_entity_poly.pdbx_seq_one_letter_code
_entity_poly.pdbx_strand_id
1 'polypeptide(L)'
;MVARIYNPAKTAMQSGTAKTNSWVLDFDPQSPKSIDPLMGYTSSSDMKQQVRLKFPTKDEAIAYAMRNKIEFRVDEESKRKLRRASYSDNFRFDRLSPWTH
;
A
#
# COMPACT_ATOMS: atom_id res chain seq x y z
N MET A 1 -19.30 -6.27 -3.36
CA MET A 1 -17.93 -6.73 -3.70
C MET A 1 -17.12 -5.46 -3.84
N VAL A 2 -16.25 -5.18 -2.88
CA VAL A 2 -15.68 -3.85 -2.73
C VAL A 2 -14.23 -3.85 -3.23
N ALA A 3 -13.90 -2.91 -4.10
CA ALA A 3 -12.53 -2.62 -4.49
C ALA A 3 -11.89 -1.65 -3.49
N ARG A 4 -10.61 -1.84 -3.21
CA ARG A 4 -9.81 -0.92 -2.41
C ARG A 4 -8.94 -0.08 -3.34
N ILE A 5 -9.11 1.24 -3.26
CA ILE A 5 -8.26 2.22 -3.94
C ILE A 5 -7.30 2.80 -2.89
N TYR A 6 -6.01 2.61 -3.07
CA TYR A 6 -5.00 3.05 -2.10
C TYR A 6 -3.67 3.42 -2.76
N ASN A 7 -2.88 4.24 -2.08
CA ASN A 7 -1.47 4.44 -2.42
C ASN A 7 -0.62 3.42 -1.63
N PRO A 8 0.16 2.52 -2.28
CA PRO A 8 1.00 1.55 -1.60
C PRO A 8 2.00 2.20 -0.65
N ALA A 9 2.07 1.69 0.57
CA ALA A 9 3.11 2.08 1.52
C ALA A 9 4.49 1.59 1.07
N LYS A 10 5.53 2.34 1.44
CA LYS A 10 6.92 1.91 1.27
C LYS A 10 7.15 0.61 2.04
N THR A 11 7.84 -0.36 1.43
CA THR A 11 8.25 -1.58 2.13
C THR A 11 9.14 -1.23 3.33
N ALA A 12 8.89 -1.87 4.48
CA ALA A 12 9.63 -1.59 5.70
C ALA A 12 11.13 -1.89 5.54
N MET A 13 11.46 -2.97 4.83
CA MET A 13 12.82 -3.49 4.65
C MET A 13 13.65 -2.75 3.58
N GLN A 14 13.06 -1.88 2.75
CA GLN A 14 13.78 -1.18 1.69
C GLN A 14 13.62 0.34 1.83
N SER A 15 14.62 1.11 1.41
CA SER A 15 14.59 2.58 1.47
C SER A 15 13.88 3.24 0.29
N GLY A 16 13.74 2.55 -0.85
CA GLY A 16 13.21 3.11 -2.09
C GLY A 16 11.71 3.46 -2.04
N THR A 17 11.35 4.64 -2.55
CA THR A 17 9.97 5.18 -2.55
C THR A 17 9.30 5.14 -3.92
N ALA A 18 9.95 4.63 -4.96
CA ALA A 18 9.41 4.68 -6.34
C ALA A 18 8.02 4.01 -6.49
N LYS A 19 7.71 3.03 -5.64
CA LYS A 19 6.43 2.30 -5.66
C LYS A 19 5.27 3.02 -4.93
N THR A 20 5.55 4.14 -4.26
CA THR A 20 4.53 4.93 -3.51
C THR A 20 3.96 6.09 -4.33
N ASN A 21 4.27 6.18 -5.63
CA ASN A 21 3.84 7.29 -6.49
C ASN A 21 2.68 6.91 -7.42
N SER A 22 2.07 5.74 -7.21
CA SER A 22 0.97 5.25 -8.04
C SER A 22 -0.18 4.79 -7.16
N TRP A 23 -1.39 5.12 -7.55
CA TRP A 23 -2.61 4.61 -6.94
C TRP A 23 -2.91 3.22 -7.46
N VAL A 24 -3.38 2.34 -6.59
CA VAL A 24 -3.71 0.96 -6.93
C VAL A 24 -5.16 0.69 -6.60
N LEU A 25 -5.88 0.11 -7.55
CA LEU A 25 -7.19 -0.50 -7.34
C LEU A 25 -6.99 -2.02 -7.27
N ASP A 26 -7.39 -2.60 -6.14
CA ASP A 26 -7.32 -4.03 -5.85
C ASP A 26 -8.69 -4.53 -5.35
N PHE A 27 -9.01 -5.80 -5.54
CA PHE A 27 -10.31 -6.35 -5.13
C PHE A 27 -10.19 -7.10 -3.81
N ASP A 28 -11.11 -6.84 -2.88
CA ASP A 28 -11.19 -7.64 -1.65
C ASP A 28 -11.64 -9.08 -2.00
N PRO A 29 -11.07 -10.11 -1.34
CA PRO A 29 -11.33 -11.51 -1.67
C PRO A 29 -12.80 -11.87 -1.45
N GLN A 30 -13.44 -12.47 -2.46
CA GLN A 30 -14.86 -12.87 -2.38
C GLN A 30 -15.05 -14.27 -1.79
N SER A 31 -14.09 -15.17 -2.01
CA SER A 31 -14.14 -16.54 -1.50
C SER A 31 -12.84 -16.88 -0.75
N PRO A 32 -12.93 -17.70 0.32
CA PRO A 32 -11.75 -18.21 0.99
C PRO A 32 -10.95 -19.10 0.03
N LYS A 33 -9.64 -19.10 0.21
CA LYS A 33 -8.75 -20.01 -0.50
C LYS A 33 -8.89 -21.42 0.07
N SER A 34 -8.85 -22.43 -0.78
CA SER A 34 -8.87 -23.84 -0.39
C SER A 34 -7.53 -24.50 -0.67
N ILE A 35 -7.27 -25.63 -0.04
CA ILE A 35 -6.09 -26.45 -0.29
C ILE A 35 -6.51 -27.61 -1.19
N ASP A 36 -5.80 -27.80 -2.29
CA ASP A 36 -5.98 -28.95 -3.17
C ASP A 36 -5.62 -30.25 -2.42
N PRO A 37 -6.52 -31.26 -2.40
CA PRO A 37 -6.31 -32.48 -1.60
C PRO A 37 -5.22 -33.41 -2.15
N LEU A 38 -4.81 -33.28 -3.41
CA LEU A 38 -3.84 -34.17 -4.03
C LEU A 38 -2.41 -33.64 -3.90
N MET A 39 -2.18 -32.39 -4.29
CA MET A 39 -0.87 -31.74 -4.36
C MET A 39 -0.62 -30.74 -3.22
N GLY A 40 -1.66 -30.33 -2.48
CA GLY A 40 -1.54 -29.36 -1.40
C GLY A 40 -1.42 -27.90 -1.85
N TYR A 41 -1.70 -27.60 -3.12
CA TYR A 41 -1.62 -26.24 -3.65
C TYR A 41 -2.78 -25.35 -3.17
N THR A 42 -2.52 -24.05 -3.10
CA THR A 42 -3.57 -23.08 -2.79
C THR A 42 -4.45 -22.85 -4.02
N SER A 43 -5.68 -23.30 -3.95
CA SER A 43 -6.70 -23.15 -4.98
C SER A 43 -7.68 -22.03 -4.63
N SER A 44 -8.20 -21.35 -5.64
CA SER A 44 -9.24 -20.34 -5.48
C SER A 44 -10.14 -20.29 -6.72
N SER A 45 -11.43 -20.07 -6.51
CA SER A 45 -12.40 -19.80 -7.57
C SER A 45 -12.50 -18.31 -7.93
N ASP A 46 -11.86 -17.44 -7.15
CA ASP A 46 -11.92 -15.99 -7.30
C ASP A 46 -10.80 -15.49 -8.22
N MET A 47 -11.14 -15.30 -9.49
CA MET A 47 -10.20 -14.80 -10.50
C MET A 47 -9.81 -13.33 -10.28
N LYS A 48 -10.63 -12.54 -9.59
CA LYS A 48 -10.43 -11.09 -9.48
C LYS A 48 -9.32 -10.71 -8.51
N GLN A 49 -8.93 -11.61 -7.60
CA GLN A 49 -7.76 -11.44 -6.72
C GLN A 49 -6.42 -11.26 -7.47
N GLN A 50 -6.38 -11.65 -8.74
CA GLN A 50 -5.19 -11.51 -9.58
C GLN A 50 -5.11 -10.12 -10.25
N VAL A 51 -6.20 -9.36 -10.24
CA VAL A 51 -6.30 -8.09 -10.95
C VAL A 51 -5.84 -6.95 -10.04
N ARG A 52 -4.74 -6.30 -10.42
CA ARG A 52 -4.32 -5.01 -9.85
C ARG A 52 -4.15 -3.98 -10.94
N LEU A 53 -4.87 -2.89 -10.81
CA LEU A 53 -4.80 -1.77 -11.75
C LEU A 53 -4.04 -0.63 -11.10
N LYS A 54 -3.14 -0.02 -11.86
CA LYS A 54 -2.32 1.12 -11.41
C LYS A 54 -2.78 2.38 -12.13
N PHE A 55 -2.91 3.45 -11.36
CA PHE A 55 -3.31 4.77 -11.83
C PHE A 55 -2.31 5.81 -11.34
N PRO A 56 -2.08 6.90 -12.09
CA PRO A 56 -1.25 8.01 -11.65
C PRO A 56 -1.93 8.85 -10.56
N THR A 57 -3.27 8.99 -10.60
CA THR A 57 -4.02 9.83 -9.68
C THR A 57 -5.16 9.07 -8.98
N LYS A 58 -5.55 9.56 -7.80
CA LYS A 58 -6.72 9.05 -7.05
C LYS A 58 -8.00 9.19 -7.87
N ASP A 59 -8.17 10.33 -8.52
CA ASP A 59 -9.40 10.66 -9.25
C ASP A 59 -9.60 9.77 -10.48
N GLU A 60 -8.52 9.40 -11.18
CA GLU A 60 -8.60 8.43 -12.28
C GLU A 60 -9.03 7.04 -11.81
N ALA A 61 -8.50 6.58 -10.67
CA ALA A 61 -8.91 5.31 -10.09
C ALA A 61 -10.40 5.31 -9.70
N ILE A 62 -10.87 6.41 -9.10
CA ILE A 62 -12.29 6.59 -8.74
C ILE A 62 -13.17 6.65 -9.99
N ALA A 63 -12.76 7.42 -11.01
CA ALA A 63 -13.51 7.53 -12.25
C ALA A 63 -13.62 6.18 -12.96
N TYR A 64 -12.55 5.38 -12.96
CA TYR A 64 -12.59 4.02 -13.48
C TYR A 64 -13.57 3.13 -12.70
N ALA A 65 -13.51 3.15 -11.37
CA ALA A 65 -14.43 2.37 -10.53
C ALA A 65 -15.90 2.76 -10.76
N MET A 66 -16.19 4.06 -10.82
CA MET A 66 -17.54 4.57 -11.11
C MET A 66 -18.03 4.16 -12.50
N ARG A 67 -17.20 4.31 -13.54
CA ARG A 67 -17.57 3.91 -14.92
C ARG A 67 -17.91 2.43 -15.02
N ASN A 68 -17.18 1.59 -14.30
CA ASN A 68 -17.38 0.14 -14.30
C ASN A 68 -18.41 -0.33 -13.25
N LYS A 69 -19.07 0.60 -12.54
CA LYS A 69 -20.05 0.31 -11.48
C LYS A 69 -19.50 -0.63 -10.39
N ILE A 70 -18.23 -0.43 -10.04
CA ILE A 70 -17.53 -1.18 -9.00
C ILE A 70 -17.71 -0.43 -7.68
N GLU A 71 -18.22 -1.08 -6.64
CA GLU A 71 -18.21 -0.52 -5.29
C GLU A 71 -16.77 -0.36 -4.81
N PHE A 72 -16.41 0.77 -4.22
CA PHE A 72 -15.03 1.01 -3.79
C PHE A 72 -14.94 1.71 -2.43
N ARG A 73 -13.81 1.49 -1.75
CA ARG A 73 -13.35 2.25 -0.60
C ARG A 73 -12.03 2.93 -0.94
N VAL A 74 -11.82 4.14 -0.45
CA VAL A 74 -10.58 4.88 -0.69
C VAL A 74 -9.81 5.05 0.61
N ASP A 75 -8.57 4.58 0.61
CA ASP A 75 -7.62 4.83 1.69
C ASP A 75 -6.77 6.05 1.33
N GLU A 76 -6.59 6.97 2.29
CA GLU A 76 -5.81 8.18 2.07
C GLU A 76 -4.30 7.90 1.98
N GLU A 77 -3.61 8.80 1.27
CA GLU A 77 -2.16 8.70 1.11
C GLU A 77 -1.43 9.03 2.41
N SER A 78 -0.67 8.06 2.93
CA SER A 78 0.20 8.27 4.09
C SER A 78 1.54 8.89 3.66
N LYS A 79 1.61 10.22 3.67
CA LYS A 79 2.85 10.95 3.38
C LYS A 79 3.82 10.86 4.55
N ARG A 80 5.06 10.45 4.27
CA ARG A 80 6.14 10.49 5.27
C ARG A 80 6.42 11.95 5.66
N LYS A 81 6.28 12.27 6.94
CA LYS A 81 6.69 13.56 7.49
C LYS A 81 8.21 13.67 7.43
N LEU A 82 8.71 14.71 6.77
CA LEU A 82 10.13 15.05 6.75
C LEU A 82 10.52 15.59 8.13
N ARG A 83 11.47 14.94 8.79
CA ARG A 83 12.06 15.45 10.03
C ARG A 83 13.29 16.25 9.66
N ARG A 84 13.32 17.53 10.05
CA ARG A 84 14.54 18.35 9.98
C ARG A 84 15.51 17.79 11.01
N ALA A 85 16.72 17.49 10.56
CA ALA A 85 17.81 17.04 11.42
C ALA A 85 19.07 17.78 10.97
N SER A 86 19.73 18.46 11.90
CA SER A 86 21.08 18.98 11.68
C SER A 86 22.10 18.06 12.33
N TYR A 87 23.25 17.88 11.68
CA TYR A 87 24.35 17.12 12.29
C TYR A 87 24.84 17.76 13.59
N SER A 88 24.79 19.09 13.70
CA SER A 88 25.11 19.84 14.93
C SER A 88 24.21 19.46 16.10
N ASP A 89 22.96 19.06 15.84
CA ASP A 89 22.00 18.70 16.89
C ASP A 89 22.40 17.43 17.64
N ASN A 90 23.29 16.61 17.07
CA ASN A 90 23.80 15.40 17.72
C ASN A 90 24.70 15.73 18.93
N PHE A 91 25.35 16.90 18.96
CA PHE A 91 26.34 17.30 19.97
C PHE A 91 25.82 18.34 20.98
N ARG A 92 24.52 18.62 20.94
CA ARG A 92 23.88 19.56 21.86
C ARG A 92 24.02 19.11 23.32
N PHE A 93 24.42 20.03 24.19
CA PHE A 93 24.64 19.76 25.62
C PHE A 93 23.34 19.45 26.39
N ASP A 94 22.18 19.88 25.86
CA ASP A 94 20.83 19.68 26.43
C ASP A 94 20.15 18.38 25.95
N ARG A 95 20.86 17.50 25.21
CA ARG A 95 20.30 16.25 24.70
C ARG A 95 20.15 15.23 25.82
N LEU A 96 18.93 14.73 26.01
CA LEU A 96 18.61 13.74 27.05
C LEU A 96 19.27 12.36 26.85
N SER A 97 19.66 12.02 25.62
CA SER A 97 20.28 10.74 25.30
C SER A 97 21.52 10.97 24.42
N PRO A 98 22.66 10.32 24.69
CA PRO A 98 23.83 10.41 23.82
C PRO A 98 23.54 9.92 22.41
N TRP A 99 24.26 10.45 21.41
CA TRP A 99 24.15 9.95 20.02
C TRP A 99 25.14 8.82 19.74
N THR A 100 26.12 8.67 20.62
CA THR A 100 27.10 7.57 20.65
C THR A 100 26.52 6.33 21.33
N HIS A 101 27.13 5.19 21.03
CA HIS A 101 26.77 3.87 21.57
C HIS A 101 26.91 3.78 23.09
#